data_AF-G0NYF2-F1
#
_entry.id   AF-G0NYF2-F1
#
_cell.length_a   1.000
_cell.length_b   1.000
_cell.length_c   1.000
_cell.angle_alpha   90.00
_cell.angle_beta   90.00
_cell.angle_gamma   90.00
#
_symmetry.space_group_name_H-M   'P 1'
#
loop_
_entity.id
_entity.type
_entity.pdbx_description
1 polymer ?
#
loop_
_entity_poly.entity_id
_entity_poly.type
_entity_poly.pdbx_seq_one_letter_code
_entity_poly.pdbx_strand_id
1 'polypeptide(L)'
;MATQLVIYSAHVILLVLLWLLAYTEVVPLVSYLPEYARCLVNYAPIIAVILLGLYAAATVIHGVCTFNDCANAKAELLAEIQEARKELKQKKIID
;
A
#
# COMPACT_ATOMS: atom_id res chain seq x y z
N MET A 1 11.38 11.18 -7.46
CA MET A 1 11.23 10.65 -6.08
C MET A 1 10.43 11.58 -5.17
N ALA A 2 10.68 12.90 -5.14
CA ALA A 2 9.95 13.83 -4.26
C ALA A 2 8.45 13.99 -4.58
N THR A 3 8.03 13.88 -5.85
CA THR A 3 6.64 14.18 -6.27
C THR A 3 5.60 13.20 -5.74
N GLN A 4 5.91 11.90 -5.70
CA GLN A 4 4.96 10.86 -5.28
C GLN A 4 4.63 10.98 -3.78
N LEU A 5 5.65 11.16 -2.95
CA LEU A 5 5.46 11.33 -1.50
C LEU A 5 4.59 12.54 -1.17
N VAL A 6 4.82 13.67 -1.86
CA VAL A 6 4.05 14.91 -1.68
C VAL A 6 2.59 14.72 -2.08
N ILE A 7 2.33 13.98 -3.16
CA ILE A 7 0.97 13.67 -3.59
C ILE A 7 0.28 12.82 -2.53
N TYR A 8 0.86 11.71 -2.09
CA TYR A 8 0.23 10.85 -1.08
C TYR A 8 0.04 11.57 0.26
N SER A 9 1.02 12.34 0.71
CA SER A 9 0.91 13.09 1.96
C SER A 9 -0.20 14.14 1.88
N ALA A 10 -0.36 14.83 0.74
CA ALA A 10 -1.44 15.79 0.56
C ALA A 10 -2.84 15.15 0.68
N HIS A 11 -3.04 13.96 0.10
CA HIS A 11 -4.31 13.23 0.22
C HIS A 11 -4.60 12.80 1.66
N VAL A 12 -3.58 12.29 2.37
CA VAL A 12 -3.72 11.90 3.78
C VAL A 12 -4.03 13.10 4.66
N ILE A 13 -3.34 14.23 4.44
CA ILE A 13 -3.58 15.47 5.19
C ILE A 13 -5.00 15.97 4.94
N LEU A 14 -5.51 15.94 3.71
CA LEU A 14 -6.88 16.34 3.39
C LEU A 14 -7.92 15.47 4.11
N LEU A 15 -7.70 14.15 4.14
CA LEU A 15 -8.55 13.21 4.87
C LEU A 15 -8.54 13.45 6.38
N VAL A 16 -7.37 13.73 6.97
CA VAL A 16 -7.24 14.06 8.40
C VAL A 16 -7.91 15.39 8.72
N LEU A 17 -7.77 16.40 7.86
CA LEU A 17 -8.44 17.69 8.02
C LEU A 17 -9.96 17.54 7.96
N LEU A 18 -10.48 16.73 7.03
CA LEU A 18 -11.91 16.44 6.93
C LEU A 18 -12.42 15.75 8.22
N TRP A 19 -11.67 14.79 8.75
CA TRP A 19 -12.01 14.13 10.00
C TRP A 19 -12.00 15.11 11.19
N LEU A 20 -10.99 15.97 11.30
CA LEU A 20 -10.93 17.01 12.36
C LEU A 20 -12.11 17.99 12.26
N LEU A 21 -12.52 18.35 11.05
CA LEU A 21 -13.69 19.21 10.83
C LEU A 21 -14.98 18.55 11.31
N ALA A 22 -15.12 17.24 11.09
CA ALA A 22 -16.23 16.44 11.60
C ALA A 22 -16.18 16.27 13.14
N TYR A 23 -14.98 16.11 13.71
CA TYR A 23 -14.78 15.95 15.15
C TYR A 23 -15.05 17.25 15.95
N THR A 24 -14.72 18.40 15.37
CA THR A 24 -14.86 19.71 16.03
C THR A 24 -16.28 20.29 15.92
N GLU A 25 -17.22 19.60 15.27
CA GLU A 25 -18.62 20.05 15.05
C GLU A 25 -18.72 21.47 14.43
N VAL A 26 -17.65 21.96 13.77
CA VAL A 26 -17.63 23.27 13.09
C VAL A 26 -18.70 23.35 12.00
N VAL A 27 -19.04 22.20 11.42
CA VAL A 27 -20.20 22.02 10.56
C VAL A 27 -21.19 21.11 11.29
N PRO A 28 -22.45 21.53 11.54
CA PRO A 28 -23.43 20.75 12.30
C PRO A 28 -23.99 19.53 11.53
N LEU A 29 -23.21 18.97 10.60
CA LEU A 29 -23.59 17.81 9.80
C LEU A 29 -23.67 16.55 10.68
N VAL A 30 -22.72 16.39 11.61
CA VAL A 30 -22.64 15.25 12.54
C VAL A 30 -23.75 15.32 13.60
N SER A 31 -24.26 16.52 13.87
CA SER A 31 -25.37 16.75 14.80
C SER A 31 -26.69 16.15 14.30
N TYR A 32 -26.92 16.07 12.98
CA TYR A 32 -28.10 15.41 12.39
C TYR A 32 -27.97 13.88 12.27
N LEU A 33 -26.78 13.32 12.52
CA LEU A 33 -26.57 11.88 12.41
C LEU A 33 -27.04 11.14 13.66
N PRO A 34 -27.52 9.90 13.49
CA PRO A 34 -27.89 9.02 14.60
C PRO A 34 -26.67 8.69 15.48
N GLU A 35 -26.95 8.39 16.75
CA GLU A 35 -25.94 8.29 17.82
C GLU A 35 -24.84 7.27 17.53
N TYR A 36 -25.16 6.15 16.86
CA TYR A 36 -24.18 5.13 16.44
C TYR A 36 -23.11 5.69 15.49
N ALA A 37 -23.49 6.63 14.62
CA ALA A 37 -22.57 7.18 13.63
C ALA A 37 -21.61 8.20 14.26
N ARG A 38 -22.02 8.86 15.35
CA ARG A 38 -21.13 9.73 16.13
C ARG A 38 -20.02 8.94 16.80
N CYS A 39 -20.35 7.79 17.39
CA CYS A 39 -19.34 6.86 17.92
C CYS A 39 -18.37 6.42 16.81
N LEU A 40 -18.88 6.09 15.62
CA LEU A 40 -18.04 5.68 14.50
C LEU A 40 -17.07 6.79 14.05
N VAL A 41 -17.53 8.04 13.97
CA VAL A 41 -16.68 9.19 13.60
C VAL A 41 -15.57 9.42 14.63
N ASN A 42 -15.87 9.31 15.92
CA ASN A 42 -14.87 9.48 16.99
C ASN A 42 -13.79 8.39 16.94
N TYR A 43 -14.17 7.14 16.68
CA TYR A 43 -13.23 6.02 16.59
C TYR A 43 -12.70 5.74 15.18
N ALA A 44 -13.09 6.55 14.19
CA ALA A 44 -12.69 6.40 12.79
C ALA A 44 -11.18 6.24 12.57
N PRO A 45 -10.28 7.04 13.17
CA PRO A 45 -8.84 6.88 12.93
C PRO A 45 -8.31 5.53 13.45
N ILE A 46 -8.84 5.04 14.58
CA ILE A 46 -8.43 3.75 15.15
C ILE A 46 -8.91 2.61 14.26
N ILE A 47 -10.17 2.68 13.81
CA ILE A 47 -10.75 1.68 12.90
C ILE A 47 -9.97 1.65 11.58
N ALA A 48 -9.60 2.82 11.04
CA ALA A 48 -8.82 2.92 9.81
C ALA A 48 -7.44 2.22 9.94
N VAL A 49 -6.74 2.43 11.07
CA VAL A 49 -5.44 1.77 11.32
C VAL A 49 -5.60 0.25 11.44
N ILE A 50 -6.64 -0.22 12.13
CA ILE A 50 -6.92 -1.67 12.27
C ILE A 50 -7.19 -2.29 10.90
N LEU A 51 -8.03 -1.67 10.08
CA LEU A 51 -8.34 -2.16 8.73
C LEU A 51 -7.10 -2.16 7.84
N LEU A 52 -6.27 -1.12 7.90
CA LEU A 52 -4.99 -1.08 7.18
C LEU A 52 -4.07 -2.21 7.62
N GLY A 53 -3.98 -2.46 8.93
CA GLY A 53 -3.19 -3.56 9.49
C GLY A 53 -3.67 -4.94 9.04
N LEU A 54 -5.00 -5.17 9.06
CA LEU A 54 -5.60 -6.40 8.55
C LEU A 54 -5.36 -6.57 7.05
N TYR A 55 -5.49 -5.50 6.27
CA TYR A 55 -5.20 -5.53 4.84
C TYR A 55 -3.73 -5.86 4.56
N ALA A 56 -2.81 -5.23 5.27
CA ALA A 56 -1.38 -5.51 5.15
C ALA A 56 -1.06 -6.97 5.53
N ALA A 57 -1.60 -7.45 6.66
CA ALA A 57 -1.43 -8.83 7.09
C ALA A 57 -2.00 -9.82 6.06
N ALA A 58 -3.21 -9.58 5.56
CA ALA A 58 -3.85 -10.41 4.53
C ALA A 58 -3.03 -10.42 3.24
N THR A 59 -2.49 -9.28 2.83
CA THR A 59 -1.64 -9.16 1.63
C THR A 59 -0.35 -9.96 1.80
N VAL A 60 0.31 -9.87 2.97
CA VAL A 60 1.51 -10.65 3.26
C VAL A 60 1.20 -12.15 3.28
N ILE A 61 0.13 -12.57 3.97
CA ILE A 61 -0.30 -13.98 4.01
C ILE A 61 -0.59 -14.47 2.60
N HIS A 62 -1.32 -13.69 1.80
CA HIS A 62 -1.61 -14.02 0.41
C HIS A 62 -0.34 -14.15 -0.43
N GLY A 63 0.62 -13.23 -0.28
CA GLY A 63 1.91 -13.27 -0.96
C GLY A 63 2.73 -14.51 -0.60
N VAL A 64 2.74 -14.87 0.68
CA VAL A 64 3.41 -16.08 1.19
C VAL A 64 2.72 -17.34 0.67
N CYS A 65 1.38 -17.44 0.77
CA CYS A 65 0.63 -18.58 0.26
C CYS A 65 0.78 -18.77 -1.26
N THR A 66 0.87 -17.67 -2.00
CA THR A 66 0.97 -17.69 -3.47
C THR A 66 2.42 -17.87 -3.95
N PHE A 67 3.42 -17.86 -3.05
CA PHE A 67 4.85 -17.85 -3.42
C PHE A 67 5.14 -16.87 -4.58
N ASN A 68 4.49 -15.71 -4.56
CA ASN A 68 4.44 -14.78 -5.69
C ASN A 68 5.85 -14.39 -6.18
N ASP A 69 6.79 -14.26 -5.25
CA ASP A 69 8.16 -13.85 -5.55
C ASP A 69 8.99 -14.94 -6.25
N CYS A 70 8.67 -16.23 -6.10
CA CYS A 70 9.48 -17.30 -6.67
C CYS A 70 9.38 -17.41 -8.20
N ALA A 71 8.18 -17.22 -8.78
CA ALA A 71 8.02 -17.29 -10.22
C ALA A 71 8.69 -16.09 -10.92
N ASN A 72 8.54 -14.89 -10.35
CA ASN A 72 9.15 -13.68 -10.87
C ASN A 72 10.68 -13.71 -10.73
N ALA A 73 11.19 -14.08 -9.54
CA ALA A 73 12.62 -14.20 -9.31
C ALA A 73 13.26 -15.27 -10.21
N LYS A 74 12.57 -16.39 -10.49
CA LYS A 74 13.06 -17.39 -11.44
C LYS A 74 13.15 -16.84 -12.86
N ALA A 75 12.17 -16.05 -13.31
CA ALA A 75 12.16 -15.46 -14.63
C ALA A 75 13.30 -14.43 -14.80
N GLU A 76 13.51 -13.59 -13.79
CA GLU A 76 14.59 -12.60 -13.76
C GLU A 76 15.97 -13.28 -13.77
N LEU A 77 16.19 -14.28 -12.91
CA LEU A 77 17.43 -15.07 -12.91
C LEU A 77 17.69 -15.78 -14.24
N LEU A 78 16.66 -16.31 -14.91
CA LEU A 78 16.82 -16.95 -16.21
C LEU A 78 17.21 -15.94 -17.30
N ALA A 79 16.69 -14.71 -17.25
CA ALA A 79 17.07 -13.65 -18.17
C ALA A 79 18.55 -13.26 -17.99
N GLU A 80 19.00 -13.08 -16.75
CA GLU A 80 20.42 -12.80 -16.44
C GLU A 80 21.34 -13.94 -16.90
N ILE A 81 20.95 -15.21 -16.71
CA ILE A 81 21.73 -16.36 -17.21
C ILE A 81 21.83 -16.35 -18.73
N GLN A 82 20.76 -16.01 -19.45
CA GLN A 82 20.80 -15.93 -20.91
C GLN A 82 21.70 -14.80 -21.41
N GLU A 83 21.65 -13.65 -20.74
CA GLU A 83 22.50 -12.50 -21.06
C GLU A 83 23.97 -12.83 -20.80
N ALA A 84 24.30 -13.38 -19.63
CA ALA A 84 25.66 -13.84 -19.31
C ALA A 84 26.15 -14.91 -20.30
N ARG A 85 25.30 -15.87 -20.70
CA ARG A 85 25.66 -16.87 -21.72
C ARG A 85 25.94 -16.23 -23.07
N LYS A 86 25.19 -15.21 -23.47
CA LYS A 86 25.41 -14.49 -24.73
C LYS A 86 26.74 -13.74 -24.71
N GLU A 87 27.09 -13.10 -23.60
CA GLU A 87 28.39 -12.45 -23.43
C GLU A 87 29.56 -13.45 -23.48
N LEU A 88 29.41 -14.60 -22.82
CA LEU A 88 30.43 -15.64 -22.79
C LEU A 88 30.65 -16.28 -24.18
N LYS A 89 29.59 -16.43 -24.98
CA LYS A 89 29.67 -16.83 -26.41
C LYS A 89 30.37 -15.76 -27.26
N GLN A 90 30.06 -14.48 -27.05
CA GLN A 90 30.74 -13.38 -27.77
C GLN A 90 32.24 -13.34 -27.46
N LYS A 91 32.62 -13.62 -26.20
CA LYS A 91 34.02 -13.73 -25.77
C LYS A 91 34.70 -15.04 -26.20
N LYS A 92 34.00 -15.94 -26.91
CA LYS A 92 34.47 -17.28 -27.33
C LYS A 92 35.00 -18.15 -26.17
N ILE A 93 34.49 -17.92 -24.95
CA ILE A 93 34.87 -18.71 -23.76
C ILE A 93 34.08 -20.04 -23.76
N ILE A 94 32.89 -20.02 -24.37
CA ILE A 94 31.96 -21.15 -24.46
C ILE A 94 31.37 -21.15 -25.87
N ASP A 95 31.20 -22.32 -26.50
CA ASP A 95 30.59 -22.50 -27.83
C ASP A 95 29.10 -22.06 -27.88
#